data_AF-A0A2S7U640-F1
#
_entry.id   AF-A0A2S7U640-F1
#
_cell.length_a   1.000
_cell.length_b   1.000
_cell.length_c   1.000
_cell.angle_alpha   90.00
_cell.angle_beta   90.00
_cell.angle_gamma   90.00
#
_symmetry.space_group_name_H-M   'P 1'
#
loop_
_entity.id
_entity.type
_entity.pdbx_description
1 polymer ?
#
loop_
_entity_poly.entity_id
_entity_poly.type
_entity_poly.pdbx_seq_one_letter_code
_entity_poly.pdbx_strand_id
1 'polypeptide(L)'
;MKGSILKRFCELEKKGGAFPLLPASFLWIGIGVCILSIIAMTIIALQAVDHALFFKELCMHFILVGLFIITLAKDKNEDERIKGLRYRAFAFAFVLGTFTLLMMRIVVVTVNSIKDELPQDWEYDQSFFFIISSYLFYYLMYFQIFKKQL
;
A
#
# COMPACT_ATOMS: atom_id res chain seq x y z
N MET A 1 24.18 -25.76 4.62
CA MET A 1 23.07 -24.85 5.03
C MET A 1 22.10 -24.45 3.90
N LYS A 2 22.50 -24.30 2.62
CA LYS A 2 21.59 -23.85 1.54
C LYS A 2 20.47 -24.85 1.11
N GLY A 3 20.67 -26.16 1.29
CA GLY A 3 19.69 -27.18 0.85
C GLY A 3 18.41 -27.30 1.68
N SER A 4 18.40 -26.82 2.94
CA SER A 4 17.23 -26.93 3.84
C SER A 4 16.15 -25.88 3.54
N ILE A 5 16.58 -24.67 3.20
CA ILE A 5 15.69 -23.55 2.88
C ILE A 5 14.98 -23.80 1.54
N LEU A 6 15.74 -24.21 0.52
CA LEU A 6 15.21 -24.54 -0.81
C LEU A 6 14.21 -25.70 -0.77
N LYS A 7 14.45 -26.72 0.05
CA LYS A 7 13.48 -27.81 0.27
C LYS A 7 12.19 -27.33 0.93
N ARG A 8 12.28 -26.43 1.93
CA ARG A 8 11.09 -25.83 2.57
C ARG A 8 10.28 -24.96 1.60
N PHE A 9 10.94 -24.18 0.75
CA PHE A 9 10.26 -23.41 -0.29
C PHE A 9 9.57 -24.31 -1.32
N CYS A 10 10.22 -25.39 -1.75
CA CYS A 10 9.65 -26.35 -2.69
C CYS A 10 8.48 -27.17 -2.09
N GLU A 11 8.52 -27.47 -0.78
CA GLU A 11 7.37 -28.06 -0.07
C GLU A 11 6.20 -27.08 0.09
N LEU A 12 6.48 -25.79 0.31
CA LEU A 12 5.45 -24.75 0.35
C LEU A 12 4.77 -24.59 -1.02
N GLU A 13 5.55 -24.61 -2.10
CA GLU A 13 5.04 -24.59 -3.48
C GLU A 13 4.17 -25.83 -3.79
N LYS A 14 4.63 -27.03 -3.39
CA LYS A 14 3.85 -28.28 -3.54
C LYS A 14 2.54 -28.32 -2.75
N LYS A 15 2.39 -27.52 -1.70
CA LYS A 15 1.15 -27.39 -0.90
C LYS A 15 0.21 -26.30 -1.40
N GLY A 16 0.44 -25.74 -2.57
CA GLY A 16 -0.38 -24.64 -3.11
C GLY A 16 0.04 -23.25 -2.60
N GLY A 17 1.28 -23.13 -2.09
CA GLY A 17 2.07 -21.90 -2.09
C GLY A 17 1.41 -20.61 -1.61
N ALA A 18 0.70 -20.61 -0.47
CA ALA A 18 0.30 -19.36 0.14
C ALA A 18 1.54 -18.61 0.67
N PHE A 19 1.71 -17.35 0.28
CA PHE A 19 2.78 -16.48 0.77
C PHE A 19 2.77 -16.46 2.31
N PRO A 20 3.92 -16.64 3.00
CA PRO A 20 3.94 -16.70 4.45
C PRO A 20 3.54 -15.34 5.04
N LEU A 21 2.37 -15.30 5.69
CA LEU A 21 1.87 -14.08 6.33
C LEU A 21 2.63 -13.77 7.62
N LEU A 22 2.74 -12.49 7.95
CA LEU A 22 3.34 -12.03 9.19
C LEU A 22 2.41 -12.34 10.39
N PRO A 23 2.95 -12.63 11.59
CA PRO A 23 2.15 -12.82 12.78
C PRO A 23 1.22 -11.63 13.08
N ALA A 24 0.07 -11.88 13.73
CA ALA A 24 -0.94 -10.84 14.01
C ALA A 24 -0.38 -9.64 14.81
N SER A 25 0.67 -9.82 15.60
CA SER A 25 1.35 -8.74 16.33
C SER A 25 1.91 -7.65 15.42
N PHE A 26 2.25 -7.98 14.16
CA PHE A 26 2.79 -7.01 13.20
C PHE A 26 1.78 -5.97 12.74
N LEU A 27 0.47 -6.22 12.93
CA LEU A 27 -0.56 -5.24 12.65
C LEU A 27 -0.36 -3.98 13.51
N TRP A 28 -0.08 -4.16 14.80
CA TRP A 28 0.21 -3.06 15.72
C TRP A 28 1.52 -2.35 15.41
N ILE A 29 2.54 -3.10 14.97
CA ILE A 29 3.83 -2.54 14.54
C ILE A 29 3.62 -1.64 13.33
N GLY A 30 2.90 -2.10 12.31
CA GLY A 30 2.61 -1.31 11.11
C GLY A 30 1.82 -0.04 11.41
N ILE A 31 0.82 -0.12 12.29
CA ILE A 31 0.07 1.06 12.77
C ILE A 31 1.00 2.03 13.50
N GLY A 32 1.86 1.54 14.39
CA GLY A 32 2.83 2.35 15.12
C GLY A 32 3.78 3.10 14.18
N VAL A 33 4.30 2.42 13.14
CA VAL A 33 5.16 3.04 12.12
C VAL A 33 4.42 4.15 11.36
N CYS A 34 3.16 3.92 10.97
CA CYS A 34 2.37 4.95 10.28
C CYS A 34 2.15 6.18 11.16
N ILE A 35 1.71 5.98 12.41
CA ILE A 35 1.42 7.07 13.35
C ILE A 35 2.69 7.87 13.64
N LEU A 36 3.81 7.18 13.93
CA LEU A 36 5.09 7.83 14.20
C LEU A 36 5.56 8.68 13.00
N SER A 37 5.38 8.17 11.79
CA SER A 37 5.76 8.88 10.56
C SER A 37 4.91 10.13 10.32
N ILE A 38 3.61 10.07 10.63
CA ILE A 38 2.71 11.23 10.55
C ILE A 38 3.12 12.28 11.59
N ILE A 39 3.36 11.88 12.84
CA ILE A 39 3.82 12.78 13.90
C ILE A 39 5.14 13.45 13.49
N ALA A 40 6.11 12.68 13.02
CA ALA A 40 7.38 13.22 12.55
C ALA A 40 7.17 14.26 11.44
N MET A 41 6.31 13.96 10.45
CA MET A 41 6.00 14.89 9.36
C MET A 41 5.37 16.19 9.87
N THR A 42 4.47 16.13 10.86
CA THR A 42 3.88 17.34 11.47
C THR A 42 4.92 18.19 12.21
N ILE A 43 5.87 17.57 12.91
CA ILE A 43 6.94 18.29 13.62
C ILE A 43 7.86 19.00 12.61
N ILE A 44 8.27 18.30 11.54
CA ILE A 44 9.12 18.87 10.49
C ILE A 44 8.43 20.06 9.82
N ALA A 45 7.12 19.97 9.57
CA ALA A 45 6.35 21.05 8.98
C ALA A 45 6.27 22.29 9.89
N LEU A 46 6.26 22.11 11.22
CA LEU A 46 6.21 23.21 12.19
C LEU A 46 7.58 23.86 12.44
N GLN A 47 8.68 23.10 12.33
CA GLN A 47 10.02 23.56 12.69
C GLN A 47 10.83 24.17 11.52
N ALA A 48 10.25 24.24 10.31
CA ALA A 48 10.91 24.81 9.11
C ALA A 48 12.37 24.36 8.94
N VAL A 49 12.60 23.04 9.11
CA VAL A 49 13.93 22.42 9.13
C VAL A 49 14.59 22.49 7.75
N ASP A 50 15.91 22.68 7.72
CA ASP A 50 16.70 22.54 6.48
C ASP A 50 16.48 21.16 5.84
N HIS A 51 16.42 21.11 4.51
CA HIS A 51 16.09 19.90 3.73
C HIS A 51 14.71 19.28 4.04
N ALA A 52 13.71 20.08 4.42
CA ALA A 52 12.33 19.62 4.68
C ALA A 52 11.74 18.71 3.58
N LEU A 53 12.08 18.93 2.31
CA LEU A 53 11.63 18.10 1.19
C LEU A 53 12.10 16.64 1.31
N PHE A 54 13.37 16.43 1.65
CA PHE A 54 13.94 15.08 1.82
C PHE A 54 13.27 14.35 2.99
N PHE A 55 13.13 15.01 4.13
CA PHE A 55 12.48 14.41 5.30
C PHE A 55 11.00 14.10 5.04
N LYS A 56 10.29 14.97 4.30
CA LYS A 56 8.91 14.72 3.89
C LYS A 56 8.81 13.44 3.04
N GLU A 57 9.67 13.30 2.04
CA GLU A 57 9.69 12.13 1.16
C GLU A 57 10.05 10.85 1.93
N LEU A 58 11.00 10.94 2.87
CA LEU A 58 11.37 9.84 3.75
C LEU A 58 10.19 9.40 4.64
N CYS A 59 9.49 10.35 5.28
CA CYS A 59 8.30 10.05 6.08
C CYS A 59 7.19 9.42 5.24
N MET A 60 6.98 9.89 4.01
CA MET A 60 6.04 9.27 3.06
C MET A 60 6.40 7.82 2.75
N HIS A 61 7.69 7.50 2.57
CA HIS A 61 8.15 6.12 2.41
C HIS A 61 7.92 5.26 3.65
N PHE A 62 8.16 5.78 4.85
CA PHE A 62 7.88 5.03 6.08
C PHE A 62 6.38 4.75 6.27
N ILE A 63 5.50 5.69 5.88
CA ILE A 63 4.05 5.45 5.86
C ILE A 63 3.72 4.27 4.95
N LEU A 64 4.26 4.25 3.73
CA LEU A 64 4.05 3.13 2.79
C LEU A 64 4.52 1.80 3.36
N VAL A 65 5.70 1.76 3.97
CA VAL A 65 6.23 0.55 4.62
C VAL A 65 5.31 0.10 5.75
N GLY A 66 4.81 1.04 6.56
CA GLY A 66 3.84 0.76 7.63
C GLY A 66 2.55 0.16 7.08
N LEU A 67 1.95 0.77 6.05
CA LEU A 67 0.75 0.23 5.39
C LEU A 67 1.03 -1.16 4.82
N PHE A 68 2.17 -1.37 4.17
CA PHE A 68 2.54 -2.66 3.60
C PHE A 68 2.63 -3.75 4.67
N ILE A 69 3.24 -3.47 5.83
CA ILE A 69 3.29 -4.39 6.97
C ILE A 69 1.87 -4.75 7.42
N ILE A 70 0.95 -3.77 7.50
CA ILE A 70 -0.45 -4.02 7.85
C ILE A 70 -1.11 -4.96 6.81
N THR A 71 -0.84 -4.77 5.52
CA THR A 71 -1.44 -5.64 4.48
C THR A 71 -0.98 -7.10 4.58
N LEU A 72 0.27 -7.32 4.99
CA LEU A 72 0.87 -8.64 5.16
C LEU A 72 0.56 -9.30 6.51
N ALA A 73 0.08 -8.53 7.49
CA ALA A 73 -0.26 -9.04 8.81
C ALA A 73 -1.43 -10.04 8.74
N LYS A 74 -1.26 -11.17 9.43
CA LYS A 74 -2.27 -12.21 9.59
C LYS A 74 -3.37 -11.75 10.55
N ASP A 75 -4.59 -12.16 10.28
CA ASP A 75 -5.72 -11.99 11.20
C ASP A 75 -5.66 -13.06 12.31
N LYS A 76 -6.13 -12.72 13.53
CA LYS A 76 -6.04 -13.62 14.71
C LYS A 76 -6.66 -15.00 14.45
N ASN A 77 -7.78 -15.03 13.71
CA ASN A 77 -8.46 -16.24 13.26
C ASN A 77 -8.38 -16.28 11.73
N GLU A 78 -7.55 -17.16 11.18
CA GLU A 78 -7.36 -17.25 9.73
C GLU A 78 -7.91 -18.56 9.18
N ASP A 79 -9.13 -18.47 8.65
CA ASP A 79 -9.83 -19.57 7.98
C ASP A 79 -9.58 -19.52 6.46
N GLU A 80 -9.89 -20.62 5.76
CA GLU A 80 -9.83 -20.69 4.29
C GLU A 80 -10.67 -19.60 3.62
N ARG A 81 -11.83 -19.27 4.21
CA ARG A 81 -12.71 -18.18 3.76
C ARG A 81 -12.02 -16.82 3.81
N ILE A 82 -11.25 -16.54 4.85
CA ILE A 82 -10.49 -15.28 4.99
C ILE A 82 -9.35 -15.22 3.98
N LYS A 83 -8.69 -16.34 3.69
CA LYS A 83 -7.67 -16.41 2.62
C LYS A 83 -8.26 -16.10 1.25
N GLY A 84 -9.41 -16.71 0.91
CA GLY A 84 -10.14 -16.38 -0.32
C GLY A 84 -10.52 -14.90 -0.41
N LEU A 85 -10.90 -14.31 0.73
CA LEU A 85 -11.22 -12.89 0.84
C LEU A 85 -10.03 -11.98 0.53
N ARG A 86 -8.85 -12.30 1.05
CA ARG A 86 -7.61 -11.55 0.79
C ARG A 86 -7.27 -11.55 -0.69
N TYR A 87 -7.31 -12.72 -1.34
CA TYR A 87 -7.05 -12.81 -2.77
C TYR A 87 -8.04 -11.99 -3.59
N ARG A 88 -9.33 -12.03 -3.23
CA ARG A 88 -10.35 -11.19 -3.86
C ARG A 88 -10.05 -9.70 -3.64
N ALA A 89 -9.72 -9.28 -2.43
CA ALA A 89 -9.38 -7.88 -2.13
C ALA A 89 -8.15 -7.40 -2.91
N PHE A 90 -7.11 -8.24 -3.07
CA PHE A 90 -5.95 -7.93 -3.90
C PHE A 90 -6.33 -7.76 -5.37
N ALA A 91 -7.19 -8.63 -5.92
CA ALA A 91 -7.67 -8.50 -7.29
C ALA A 91 -8.45 -7.18 -7.48
N PHE A 92 -9.34 -6.83 -6.55
CA PHE A 92 -10.08 -5.55 -6.60
C PHE A 92 -9.14 -4.35 -6.50
N ALA A 93 -8.18 -4.38 -5.58
CA ALA A 93 -7.19 -3.31 -5.43
C ALA A 93 -6.35 -3.12 -6.70
N PHE A 94 -5.97 -4.21 -7.36
CA PHE A 94 -5.24 -4.17 -8.62
C PHE A 94 -6.08 -3.52 -9.73
N VAL A 95 -7.32 -3.95 -9.91
CA VAL A 95 -8.22 -3.42 -10.95
C VAL A 95 -8.50 -1.94 -10.72
N LEU A 96 -8.86 -1.55 -9.49
CA LEU A 96 -9.19 -0.17 -9.17
C LEU A 96 -7.97 0.75 -9.17
N GLY A 97 -6.83 0.28 -8.66
CA GLY A 97 -5.56 1.00 -8.75
C GLY A 97 -5.21 1.28 -10.20
N THR A 98 -5.22 0.25 -11.05
CA THR A 98 -4.94 0.41 -12.48
C THR A 98 -5.93 1.36 -13.15
N PHE A 99 -7.22 1.24 -12.84
CA PHE A 99 -8.25 2.15 -13.34
C PHE A 99 -7.99 3.61 -12.95
N THR A 100 -7.67 3.87 -11.68
CA THR A 100 -7.36 5.22 -11.20
C THR A 100 -6.13 5.81 -11.91
N LEU A 101 -5.08 5.01 -12.14
CA LEU A 101 -3.89 5.48 -12.87
C LEU A 101 -4.21 5.85 -14.32
N LEU A 102 -4.98 5.01 -15.03
CA LEU A 102 -5.40 5.27 -16.41
C LEU A 102 -6.31 6.49 -16.51
N MET A 103 -7.28 6.60 -15.60
CA MET A 103 -8.24 7.71 -15.60
C MET A 103 -7.60 9.04 -15.23
N MET A 104 -6.61 9.05 -14.33
CA MET A 104 -5.93 10.29 -13.92
C MET A 104 -5.34 11.02 -15.14
N ARG A 105 -4.72 10.30 -16.08
CA ARG A 105 -4.16 10.92 -17.28
C ARG A 105 -5.23 11.61 -18.12
N ILE A 106 -6.39 10.97 -18.27
CA ILE A 106 -7.53 11.52 -19.02
C ILE A 106 -8.06 12.77 -18.31
N VAL A 107 -8.19 12.73 -16.98
CA VAL A 107 -8.64 13.86 -16.17
C VAL A 107 -7.69 15.06 -16.33
N VAL A 108 -6.38 14.87 -16.20
CA VAL A 108 -5.39 15.94 -16.35
C VAL A 108 -5.47 16.59 -17.73
N VAL A 109 -5.52 15.80 -18.81
CA VAL A 109 -5.64 16.34 -20.18
C VAL A 109 -6.93 17.12 -20.35
N THR A 110 -8.05 16.60 -19.84
CA THR A 110 -9.37 17.23 -19.97
C THR A 110 -9.41 18.56 -19.22
N VAL A 111 -8.91 18.61 -17.98
CA VAL A 111 -8.89 19.82 -17.16
C VAL A 111 -8.03 20.92 -17.79
N ASN A 112 -6.84 20.57 -18.29
CA ASN A 112 -5.97 21.53 -18.97
C ASN A 112 -6.57 22.06 -20.27
N SER A 113 -7.25 21.19 -21.04
CA SER A 113 -7.94 21.60 -22.26
C SER A 113 -9.09 22.58 -22.00
N ILE A 114 -9.75 22.49 -20.84
CA ILE A 114 -10.81 23.42 -20.45
C ILE A 114 -10.24 24.77 -19.99
N LYS A 115 -9.04 24.77 -19.42
CA LYS A 115 -8.38 25.98 -18.90
C LYS A 115 -7.55 26.73 -19.94
N ASP A 116 -7.39 26.18 -21.14
CA ASP A 116 -6.45 26.67 -22.16
C ASP A 116 -5.00 26.79 -21.63
N GLU A 117 -4.63 25.92 -20.68
CA GLU A 117 -3.30 25.88 -20.07
C GLU A 117 -2.48 24.73 -20.69
N LEU A 118 -1.18 24.97 -20.90
CA LEU A 118 -0.26 23.89 -21.24
C LEU A 118 -0.08 23.01 -19.99
N PRO A 119 -0.29 21.70 -20.11
CA PRO A 119 -0.18 20.81 -18.97
C PRO A 119 1.26 20.80 -18.45
N GLN A 120 1.41 21.05 -17.16
CA GLN A 120 2.71 21.12 -16.50
C GLN A 120 3.26 19.71 -16.24
N ASP A 121 4.57 19.51 -16.34
CA ASP A 121 5.19 18.17 -16.24
C ASP A 121 4.87 17.44 -14.93
N TRP A 122 4.75 18.18 -13.81
CA TRP A 122 4.40 17.61 -12.50
C TRP A 122 2.94 17.12 -12.41
N GLU A 123 2.05 17.55 -13.29
CA GLU A 123 0.66 17.07 -13.33
C GLU A 123 0.56 15.67 -13.94
N TYR A 124 1.55 15.30 -14.73
CA TYR A 124 1.67 13.99 -15.35
C TYR A 124 2.50 13.02 -14.53
N ASP A 125 3.44 13.54 -13.74
CA ASP A 125 4.32 12.71 -12.94
C ASP A 125 3.60 12.25 -11.67
N GLN A 126 3.00 11.07 -11.73
CA GLN A 126 2.38 10.45 -10.58
C GLN A 126 3.46 10.02 -9.60
N SER A 127 3.49 10.68 -8.44
CA SER A 127 4.42 10.32 -7.39
C SER A 127 4.27 8.84 -7.02
N PHE A 128 5.40 8.12 -6.92
CA PHE A 128 5.45 6.72 -6.48
C PHE A 128 4.58 6.46 -5.23
N PHE A 129 4.59 7.42 -4.30
CA PHE A 129 3.74 7.40 -3.12
C PHE A 129 2.25 7.30 -3.44
N PHE A 130 1.74 8.11 -4.36
CA PHE A 130 0.32 8.09 -4.75
C PHE A 130 -0.07 6.74 -5.34
N ILE A 131 0.77 6.20 -6.24
CA ILE A 131 0.53 4.93 -6.90
C ILE A 131 0.42 3.81 -5.85
N ILE A 132 1.47 3.59 -5.06
CA ILE A 132 1.50 2.47 -4.11
C ILE A 132 0.49 2.65 -2.97
N SER A 133 0.33 3.87 -2.45
CA SER A 133 -0.66 4.14 -1.40
C SER A 133 -2.09 3.87 -1.89
N SER A 134 -2.42 4.15 -3.16
CA SER A 134 -3.74 3.84 -3.72
C SER A 134 -4.03 2.34 -3.73
N TYR A 135 -3.08 1.52 -4.20
CA TYR A 135 -3.23 0.05 -4.19
C TYR A 135 -3.39 -0.50 -2.76
N LEU A 136 -2.55 -0.05 -1.83
CA LEU A 136 -2.60 -0.51 -0.44
C LEU A 136 -3.91 -0.07 0.24
N PHE A 137 -4.35 1.16 -0.01
CA PHE A 137 -5.58 1.69 0.54
C PHE A 137 -6.81 0.96 0.00
N TYR A 138 -6.89 0.76 -1.32
CA TYR A 138 -7.97 -0.01 -1.92
C TYR A 138 -8.00 -1.43 -1.36
N TYR A 139 -6.85 -2.10 -1.27
CA TYR A 139 -6.79 -3.43 -0.66
C TYR A 139 -7.34 -3.44 0.77
N LEU A 140 -6.85 -2.55 1.64
CA LEU A 140 -7.29 -2.49 3.04
C LEU A 140 -8.78 -2.17 3.13
N MET A 141 -9.26 -1.21 2.35
CA MET A 141 -10.68 -0.82 2.33
C MET A 141 -11.57 -1.99 1.92
N TYR A 142 -11.29 -2.64 0.78
CA TYR A 142 -12.11 -3.77 0.31
C TYR A 142 -12.00 -4.99 1.20
N PHE A 143 -10.81 -5.27 1.73
CA PHE A 143 -10.64 -6.36 2.69
C PHE A 143 -11.53 -6.16 3.93
N GLN A 144 -11.58 -4.93 4.49
CA GLN A 144 -12.45 -4.62 5.62
C GLN A 144 -13.94 -4.66 5.26
N ILE A 145 -14.32 -4.17 4.08
CA ILE A 145 -15.71 -4.23 3.59
C ILE A 145 -16.16 -5.67 3.47
N PHE A 146 -15.39 -6.51 2.79
CA PHE A 146 -15.78 -7.91 2.61
C PHE A 146 -15.76 -8.68 3.93
N LYS A 147 -14.88 -8.31 4.87
CA LYS A 147 -14.81 -8.95 6.19
C LYS A 147 -16.06 -8.66 7.03
N LYS A 148 -16.64 -7.45 6.91
CA LYS A 148 -17.89 -7.09 7.60
C LYS A 148 -19.14 -7.81 7.06
N GLN A 149 -19.07 -8.40 5.87
CA GLN A 149 -20.18 -9.13 5.25
C GLN A 149 -20.22 -10.61 5.63
N LEU A 150 -19.28 -11.08 6.46
CA LEU A 150 -19.15 -12.47 6.92
C LEU A 150 -19.71 -12.68 8.32
#